data_AF-A0A2J7R4I2-F1
#
_entry.id   AF-A0A2J7R4I2-F1
#
_cell.length_a   1.000
_cell.length_b   1.000
_cell.length_c   1.000
_cell.angle_alpha   90.00
_cell.angle_beta   90.00
_cell.angle_gamma   90.00
#
_symmetry.space_group_name_H-M   'P 1'
#
loop_
_entity.id
_entity.type
_entity.pdbx_description
1 polymer ?
#
loop_
_entity_poly.entity_id
_entity_poly.type
_entity_poly.pdbx_seq_one_letter_code
_entity_poly.pdbx_strand_id
1 'polypeptide(L)'
;MKVYLGKDRTRADQDMTATHVTVRDLCRRIDGIGHKLYMDNFFSSPDLFDKLMTKDITCCGTVRPNQKGLPDDFRRRQFQLMKGDIRVRVRWNLTALVWKDKRDVYMLTNMHCPPAEGNFFDEHGNAMKPAIVVDYNTHMGYVDKADRMANSYSISRRTWKWTNKLFFHLLNLTIVNSFILLSSCGVKLSHREFRLALVRNILEHAGRGPPRPQRFMDRPAVSSAISRLEEATRHHWPTSSNKRLRCPVCSSCGKRRYIRTKCTECNVGLCVSGCFQQYHTKATFS
;
A
#
# COMPACT_ATOMS: atom_id res chain seq x y z
N MET A 1 -12.00 4.33 3.70
CA MET A 1 -11.03 4.61 4.80
C MET A 1 -11.59 5.72 5.68
N LYS A 2 -11.45 5.57 7.01
CA LYS A 2 -11.81 6.59 8.01
C LYS A 2 -10.59 6.78 8.91
N VAL A 3 -10.18 8.02 9.16
CA VAL A 3 -9.02 8.32 10.03
C VAL A 3 -9.52 8.37 11.47
N TYR A 4 -8.92 7.57 12.35
CA TYR A 4 -9.19 7.61 13.78
C TYR A 4 -8.52 8.84 14.41
N LEU A 5 -9.32 9.72 15.03
CA LEU A 5 -8.82 10.99 15.59
C LEU A 5 -8.69 10.97 17.12
N GLY A 6 -8.90 9.82 17.77
CA GLY A 6 -8.80 9.67 19.23
C GLY A 6 -10.00 10.21 20.03
N LYS A 7 -10.90 10.99 19.40
CA LYS A 7 -12.09 11.59 20.03
C LYS A 7 -13.43 11.11 19.46
N ASP A 8 -13.44 10.08 18.62
CA ASP A 8 -14.67 9.59 17.96
C ASP A 8 -15.76 9.08 18.92
N ARG A 9 -15.47 8.97 20.23
CA ARG A 9 -16.44 8.66 21.29
C ARG A 9 -17.57 9.69 21.40
N THR A 10 -17.38 10.95 21.01
CA THR A 10 -18.44 11.98 21.09
C THR A 10 -19.54 11.85 20.02
N ARG A 11 -19.38 10.92 19.06
CA ARG A 11 -20.38 10.62 18.02
C ARG A 11 -21.06 9.27 18.19
N ALA A 12 -20.80 8.58 19.31
CA ALA A 12 -21.56 7.41 19.66
C ALA A 12 -22.97 7.88 20.07
N ASP A 13 -23.97 7.59 19.23
CA ASP A 13 -25.35 7.49 19.72
C ASP A 13 -25.34 6.63 20.99
N GLN A 14 -26.19 6.98 21.96
CA GLN A 14 -26.17 6.47 23.33
C GLN A 14 -26.19 4.93 23.43
N ASP A 15 -26.52 4.20 22.35
CA ASP A 15 -26.62 2.74 22.29
C ASP A 15 -25.55 2.01 21.44
N MET A 16 -24.62 2.70 20.77
CA MET A 16 -23.63 2.04 19.88
C MET A 16 -22.17 2.35 20.21
N THR A 17 -21.36 1.31 20.39
CA THR A 17 -19.91 1.48 20.60
C THR A 17 -19.21 2.02 19.35
N ALA A 18 -18.12 2.77 19.54
CA ALA A 18 -17.36 3.37 18.44
C ALA A 18 -16.84 2.35 17.40
N THR A 19 -16.56 1.11 17.83
CA THR A 19 -16.15 0.02 16.93
C THR A 19 -17.30 -0.43 16.02
N HIS A 20 -18.52 -0.52 16.55
CA HIS A 20 -19.71 -0.87 15.76
C HIS A 20 -19.99 0.19 14.70
N VAL A 21 -19.93 1.48 15.08
CA VAL A 21 -20.11 2.59 14.13
C VAL A 21 -19.06 2.54 13.02
N THR A 22 -17.81 2.23 13.37
CA THR A 22 -16.72 2.14 12.39
C THR A 22 -16.96 1.03 11.38
N VAL A 23 -17.30 -0.19 11.83
CA VAL A 23 -17.60 -1.30 10.91
C VAL A 23 -18.80 -0.99 10.04
N ARG A 24 -19.89 -0.49 10.64
CA ARG A 24 -21.10 -0.06 9.90
C ARG A 24 -20.78 0.97 8.82
N ASP A 25 -19.97 1.98 9.14
CA ASP A 25 -19.57 3.03 8.20
C ASP A 25 -18.74 2.47 7.04
N LEU A 26 -17.82 1.54 7.32
CA LEU A 26 -16.99 0.90 6.30
C LEU A 26 -17.80 -0.04 5.39
N CYS A 27 -18.82 -0.70 5.95
CA CYS A 27 -19.68 -1.65 5.23
C CYS A 27 -20.84 -1.00 4.48
N ARG A 28 -21.03 0.32 4.57
CA ARG A 28 -22.20 1.02 4.00
C ARG A 28 -22.40 0.78 2.49
N ARG A 29 -21.32 0.57 1.74
CA ARG A 29 -21.37 0.36 0.28
C ARG A 29 -21.65 -1.09 -0.13
N ILE A 30 -21.65 -2.01 0.82
CA ILE A 30 -21.83 -3.45 0.59
C ILE A 30 -23.09 -4.00 1.28
N ASP A 31 -23.96 -3.11 1.73
CA ASP A 31 -25.25 -3.41 2.34
C ASP A 31 -26.20 -4.04 1.29
N GLY A 32 -26.80 -5.18 1.60
CA GLY A 32 -27.74 -5.89 0.70
C GLY A 32 -27.12 -6.65 -0.46
N ILE A 33 -25.78 -6.82 -0.48
CA ILE A 33 -25.07 -7.48 -1.60
C ILE A 33 -24.72 -8.95 -1.29
N GLY A 34 -24.79 -9.38 -0.02
CA GLY A 34 -24.43 -10.76 0.36
C GLY A 34 -22.93 -10.96 0.63
N HIS A 35 -22.19 -9.92 1.00
CA HIS A 35 -20.76 -10.02 1.27
C HIS A 35 -20.43 -10.74 2.59
N LYS A 36 -19.26 -11.40 2.61
CA LYS A 36 -18.67 -12.04 3.80
C LYS A 36 -17.60 -11.12 4.40
N LEU A 37 -17.69 -10.85 5.70
CA LEU A 37 -16.79 -9.98 6.44
C LEU A 37 -15.97 -10.78 7.45
N TYR A 38 -14.64 -10.67 7.36
CA TYR A 38 -13.71 -11.26 8.31
C TYR A 38 -13.14 -10.19 9.23
N MET A 39 -13.22 -10.40 10.55
CA MET A 39 -12.90 -9.36 11.54
C MET A 39 -11.99 -9.86 12.67
N ASP A 40 -11.13 -8.96 13.15
CA ASP A 40 -10.37 -9.19 14.37
C ASP A 40 -11.24 -9.07 15.62
N ASN A 41 -10.76 -9.65 16.72
CA ASN A 41 -11.34 -9.61 18.05
C ASN A 41 -11.67 -8.20 18.59
N PHE A 42 -11.03 -7.15 18.07
CA PHE A 42 -11.32 -5.78 18.48
C PHE A 42 -12.68 -5.29 17.99
N PHE A 43 -13.15 -5.81 16.86
CA PHE A 43 -14.41 -5.40 16.24
C PHE A 43 -15.54 -6.41 16.50
N SER A 44 -15.21 -7.69 16.69
CA SER A 44 -16.19 -8.77 16.82
C SER A 44 -17.06 -8.67 18.08
N SER A 45 -18.38 -8.69 17.90
CA SER A 45 -19.36 -8.82 18.98
C SER A 45 -20.62 -9.54 18.49
N PRO A 46 -21.36 -10.22 19.38
CA PRO A 46 -22.67 -10.80 19.03
C PRO A 46 -23.65 -9.78 18.45
N ASP A 47 -23.81 -8.63 19.10
CA ASP A 47 -24.72 -7.56 18.66
C ASP A 47 -24.38 -7.00 17.27
N LEU A 48 -23.08 -6.84 16.96
CA LEU A 48 -22.66 -6.38 15.64
C LEU A 48 -22.99 -7.41 14.55
N PHE A 49 -22.78 -8.70 14.85
CA PHE A 49 -23.02 -9.78 13.89
C PHE A 49 -24.51 -9.90 13.59
N ASP A 50 -25.38 -9.78 14.60
CA ASP A 50 -26.83 -9.74 14.41
C ASP A 50 -27.24 -8.55 13.52
N LYS A 51 -26.71 -7.35 13.78
CA LYS A 51 -27.00 -6.12 13.01
C LYS A 51 -26.45 -6.14 11.58
N LEU A 52 -25.35 -6.83 11.32
CA LEU A 52 -24.82 -7.00 9.96
C LEU A 52 -25.61 -8.06 9.19
N MET A 53 -26.15 -9.07 9.88
CA MET A 53 -27.02 -10.07 9.27
C MET A 53 -28.30 -9.43 8.71
N THR A 54 -28.90 -8.45 9.40
CA THR A 54 -30.08 -7.73 8.87
C THR A 54 -29.79 -6.89 7.63
N LYS A 55 -28.51 -6.69 7.32
CA LYS A 55 -27.98 -5.96 6.15
C LYS A 55 -27.46 -6.90 5.06
N ASP A 56 -27.78 -8.19 5.15
CA ASP A 56 -27.26 -9.23 4.27
C ASP A 56 -25.72 -9.27 4.21
N ILE A 57 -25.09 -9.05 5.37
CA ILE A 57 -23.64 -9.16 5.54
C ILE A 57 -23.36 -10.25 6.56
N THR A 58 -22.74 -11.32 6.08
CA THR A 58 -22.32 -12.44 6.93
C THR A 58 -20.91 -12.21 7.43
N CYS A 59 -20.57 -12.77 8.58
CA CYS A 59 -19.42 -12.40 9.39
C CYS A 59 -18.74 -13.63 10.01
N CYS A 60 -17.42 -13.54 10.12
CA CYS A 60 -16.60 -14.45 10.92
C CYS A 60 -15.43 -13.70 11.56
N GLY A 61 -15.19 -13.95 12.83
CA GLY A 61 -14.11 -13.29 13.53
C GLY A 61 -13.64 -14.04 14.75
N THR A 62 -12.41 -13.75 15.16
CA THR A 62 -12.01 -14.06 16.53
C THR A 62 -12.78 -13.15 17.49
N VAL A 63 -13.00 -13.60 18.73
CA VAL A 63 -13.70 -12.82 19.76
C VAL A 63 -12.99 -12.92 21.09
N ARG A 64 -13.08 -11.88 21.92
CA ARG A 64 -12.50 -11.90 23.27
C ARG A 64 -13.36 -12.75 24.20
N PRO A 65 -12.79 -13.56 25.10
CA PRO A 65 -13.58 -14.41 26.02
C PRO A 65 -14.54 -13.62 26.90
N ASN A 66 -14.17 -12.37 27.26
CA ASN A 66 -14.95 -11.48 28.10
C ASN A 66 -15.85 -10.54 27.29
N GLN A 67 -16.09 -10.82 26.01
CA GLN A 67 -16.96 -10.01 25.17
C GLN A 67 -18.41 -10.11 25.66
N LYS A 68 -19.09 -8.97 25.79
CA LYS A 68 -20.51 -8.92 26.19
C LYS A 68 -21.36 -9.74 25.20
N GLY A 69 -22.23 -10.58 25.74
CA GLY A 69 -23.13 -11.43 24.97
C GLY A 69 -22.58 -12.81 24.59
N LEU A 70 -21.33 -13.13 24.96
CA LEU A 70 -20.86 -14.51 24.88
C LEU A 70 -21.43 -15.36 26.02
N PRO A 71 -21.64 -16.66 25.77
CA PRO A 71 -22.04 -17.62 26.80
C PRO A 71 -21.11 -17.59 28.02
N ASP A 72 -21.68 -17.64 29.23
CA ASP A 72 -20.89 -17.56 30.47
C ASP A 72 -19.93 -18.76 30.62
N ASP A 73 -20.31 -19.89 30.04
CA ASP A 73 -19.52 -21.12 30.02
C ASP A 73 -18.26 -21.02 29.16
N PHE A 74 -18.14 -20.02 28.29
CA PHE A 74 -16.91 -19.78 27.54
C PHE A 74 -15.85 -19.03 28.36
N ARG A 75 -16.19 -18.52 29.54
CA ARG A 75 -15.23 -17.83 30.40
C ARG A 75 -14.26 -18.83 31.02
N ARG A 76 -12.96 -18.51 30.92
CA ARG A 76 -11.78 -19.34 31.29
C ARG A 76 -11.79 -20.00 32.68
N ARG A 77 -12.77 -19.73 33.55
CA ARG A 77 -12.85 -20.27 34.91
C ARG A 77 -13.76 -21.48 35.04
N GLN A 78 -14.62 -21.76 34.06
CA GLN A 78 -15.65 -22.81 34.23
C GLN A 78 -15.29 -24.16 33.57
N PHE A 79 -14.35 -24.20 32.62
CA PHE A 79 -14.02 -25.45 31.90
C PHE A 79 -12.51 -25.60 31.69
N GLN A 80 -11.97 -26.75 32.07
CA GLN A 80 -10.62 -27.17 31.67
C GLN A 80 -10.71 -27.86 30.31
N LEU A 81 -10.48 -27.11 29.23
CA LEU A 81 -10.42 -27.67 27.88
C LEU A 81 -9.10 -28.41 27.66
N MET A 82 -9.19 -29.64 27.16
CA MET A 82 -8.05 -30.42 26.71
C MET A 82 -7.71 -30.07 25.26
N LYS A 83 -6.44 -30.25 24.87
CA LYS A 83 -6.02 -30.03 23.48
C LYS A 83 -6.88 -30.90 22.55
N GLY A 84 -7.42 -30.31 21.47
CA GLY A 84 -8.36 -30.95 20.57
C GLY A 84 -9.83 -30.67 20.88
N ASP A 85 -10.16 -30.14 22.06
CA ASP A 85 -11.54 -29.87 22.44
C ASP A 85 -12.16 -28.77 21.57
N ILE A 86 -13.39 -29.02 21.12
CA ILE A 86 -14.29 -28.07 20.47
C ILE A 86 -15.56 -27.97 21.32
N ARG A 87 -15.91 -26.73 21.69
CA ARG A 87 -17.20 -26.38 22.31
C ARG A 87 -17.92 -25.37 21.45
N VAL A 88 -19.23 -25.53 21.31
CA VAL A 88 -20.06 -24.76 20.41
C VAL A 88 -21.35 -24.38 21.11
N ARG A 89 -21.73 -23.11 21.00
CA ARG A 89 -23.02 -22.60 21.41
C ARG A 89 -23.64 -21.89 20.23
N VAL A 90 -24.90 -22.21 19.96
CA VAL A 90 -25.64 -21.67 18.83
C VAL A 90 -26.84 -20.92 19.36
N ARG A 91 -27.05 -19.72 18.83
CA ARG A 91 -28.22 -18.89 19.09
C ARG A 91 -28.73 -18.37 17.74
N TRP A 92 -29.81 -18.95 17.26
CA TRP A 92 -30.33 -18.67 15.91
C TRP A 92 -29.27 -18.93 14.85
N ASN A 93 -28.93 -17.93 14.05
CA ASN A 93 -27.90 -18.01 13.02
C ASN A 93 -26.49 -17.73 13.56
N LEU A 94 -26.33 -17.39 14.84
CA LEU A 94 -25.04 -17.04 15.43
C LEU A 94 -24.42 -18.25 16.14
N THR A 95 -23.23 -18.63 15.70
CA THR A 95 -22.43 -19.70 16.29
C THR A 95 -21.22 -19.11 17.01
N ALA A 96 -21.10 -19.38 18.31
CA ALA A 96 -19.91 -19.14 19.10
C ALA A 96 -19.16 -20.47 19.29
N LEU A 97 -17.85 -20.47 19.05
CA LEU A 97 -17.01 -21.66 19.16
C LEU A 97 -15.78 -21.36 20.02
N VAL A 98 -15.39 -22.32 20.84
CA VAL A 98 -14.07 -22.38 21.48
C VAL A 98 -13.37 -23.63 21.01
N TRP A 99 -12.16 -23.49 20.48
CA TRP A 99 -11.28 -24.60 20.12
C TRP A 99 -9.97 -24.51 20.88
N LYS A 100 -9.56 -25.62 21.48
CA LYS A 100 -8.32 -25.71 22.25
C LYS A 100 -7.21 -26.33 21.41
N ASP A 101 -6.26 -25.49 20.99
CA ASP A 101 -4.95 -25.96 20.52
C ASP A 101 -3.90 -25.76 21.63
N LYS A 102 -2.80 -25.04 21.38
CA LYS A 102 -1.88 -24.58 22.43
C LYS A 102 -2.53 -23.54 23.34
N ARG A 103 -3.46 -22.76 22.78
CA ARG A 103 -4.26 -21.74 23.48
C ARG A 103 -5.71 -21.86 23.02
N ASP A 104 -6.60 -21.32 23.84
CA ASP A 104 -8.03 -21.27 23.53
C ASP A 104 -8.27 -20.26 22.41
N VAL A 105 -8.87 -20.71 21.32
CA VAL A 105 -9.27 -19.89 20.18
C VAL A 105 -10.77 -19.71 20.23
N TYR A 106 -11.20 -18.47 20.43
CA TYR A 106 -12.60 -18.10 20.49
C TYR A 106 -13.02 -17.50 19.16
N MET A 107 -14.05 -18.08 18.56
CA MET A 107 -14.59 -17.69 17.27
C MET A 107 -16.05 -17.31 17.42
N LEU A 108 -16.48 -16.37 16.58
CA LEU A 108 -17.87 -15.99 16.40
C LEU A 108 -18.17 -15.97 14.90
N THR A 109 -19.30 -16.53 14.48
CA THR A 109 -19.69 -16.54 13.07
C THR A 109 -21.20 -16.67 12.89
N ASN A 110 -21.75 -16.03 11.86
CA ASN A 110 -23.14 -16.22 11.43
C ASN A 110 -23.25 -16.79 10.00
N MET A 111 -22.18 -17.40 9.49
CA MET A 111 -22.06 -17.85 8.09
C MET A 111 -21.70 -19.32 7.94
N HIS A 112 -21.36 -19.99 9.04
CA HIS A 112 -20.93 -21.38 9.05
C HIS A 112 -21.88 -22.25 9.86
N CYS A 113 -22.03 -23.50 9.44
CA CYS A 113 -22.68 -24.51 10.26
C CYS A 113 -21.83 -24.80 11.52
N PRO A 114 -22.46 -25.01 12.68
CA PRO A 114 -21.76 -25.39 13.89
C PRO A 114 -21.08 -26.77 13.71
N PRO A 115 -19.80 -26.93 14.07
CA PRO A 115 -19.16 -28.24 14.06
C PRO A 115 -19.65 -29.09 15.24
N ALA A 116 -19.38 -30.39 15.18
CA ALA A 116 -19.61 -31.28 16.32
C ALA A 116 -18.77 -30.84 17.53
N GLU A 117 -19.37 -30.91 18.72
CA GLU A 117 -18.60 -30.82 19.96
C GLU A 117 -17.87 -32.14 20.22
N GLY A 118 -16.69 -32.04 20.84
CA GLY A 118 -15.90 -33.20 21.17
C GLY A 118 -14.42 -32.90 21.17
N ASN A 119 -13.64 -33.96 21.30
CA ASN A 119 -12.19 -33.90 21.26
C ASN A 119 -11.72 -34.59 19.98
N PHE A 120 -11.07 -33.85 19.08
CA PHE A 120 -10.73 -34.34 17.74
C PHE A 120 -9.24 -34.22 17.46
N PHE A 121 -8.65 -35.32 16.98
CA PHE A 121 -7.26 -35.42 16.59
C PHE A 121 -7.12 -36.00 15.18
N ASP A 122 -6.08 -35.59 14.45
CA ASP A 122 -5.68 -36.23 13.20
C ASP A 122 -4.89 -37.54 13.45
N GLU A 123 -4.60 -38.28 12.38
CA GLU A 123 -3.80 -39.53 12.43
C GLU A 123 -2.40 -39.34 13.01
N HIS A 124 -1.90 -38.09 13.05
CA HIS A 124 -0.58 -37.72 13.55
C HIS A 124 -0.63 -37.21 15.01
N GLY A 125 -1.80 -37.25 15.67
CA GLY A 125 -1.98 -36.80 17.04
C GLY A 125 -2.04 -35.28 17.22
N ASN A 126 -2.28 -34.51 16.16
CA ASN A 126 -2.51 -33.06 16.24
C ASN A 126 -3.99 -32.75 16.40
N ALA A 127 -4.30 -31.71 17.18
CA ALA A 127 -5.67 -31.23 17.33
C ALA A 127 -6.26 -30.86 15.97
N MET A 128 -7.37 -31.49 15.61
CA MET A 128 -8.02 -31.23 14.33
C MET A 128 -8.57 -29.79 14.33
N LYS A 129 -8.06 -28.97 13.41
CA LYS A 129 -8.46 -27.56 13.31
C LYS A 129 -9.87 -27.45 12.72
N PRO A 130 -10.82 -26.79 13.39
CA PRO A 130 -12.18 -26.64 12.87
C PRO A 130 -12.19 -25.90 11.53
N ALA A 131 -13.10 -26.29 10.63
CA ALA A 131 -13.26 -25.63 9.32
C ALA A 131 -13.47 -24.11 9.44
N ILE A 132 -14.22 -23.65 10.45
CA ILE A 132 -14.42 -22.23 10.76
C ILE A 132 -13.10 -21.50 10.99
N VAL A 133 -12.16 -22.13 11.72
CA VAL A 133 -10.84 -21.55 12.02
C VAL A 133 -9.94 -21.57 10.77
N VAL A 134 -10.06 -22.60 9.92
CA VAL A 134 -9.36 -22.66 8.63
C VAL A 134 -9.83 -21.54 7.70
N ASP A 135 -11.16 -21.38 7.56
CA ASP A 135 -11.76 -20.36 6.71
C ASP A 135 -11.37 -18.94 7.17
N TYR A 136 -11.44 -18.68 8.48
CA TYR A 136 -10.98 -17.42 9.05
C TYR A 136 -9.52 -17.14 8.74
N ASN A 137 -8.61 -18.09 8.98
CA ASN A 137 -7.17 -17.89 8.73
C ASN A 137 -6.86 -17.63 7.25
N THR A 138 -7.66 -18.20 6.34
CA THR A 138 -7.51 -18.00 4.89
C THR A 138 -7.78 -16.55 4.50
N HIS A 139 -8.75 -15.90 5.16
CA HIS A 139 -9.25 -14.58 4.76
C HIS A 139 -8.82 -13.42 5.66
N MET A 140 -8.50 -13.65 6.94
CA MET A 140 -8.19 -12.59 7.91
C MET A 140 -6.96 -11.73 7.53
N GLY A 141 -6.04 -12.25 6.71
CA GLY A 141 -4.80 -11.55 6.35
C GLY A 141 -4.88 -10.55 5.19
N TYR A 142 -6.05 -10.30 4.59
CA TYR A 142 -6.12 -9.41 3.40
C TYR A 142 -5.73 -7.96 3.69
N VAL A 143 -6.07 -7.44 4.87
CA VAL A 143 -5.69 -6.08 5.28
C VAL A 143 -4.18 -5.97 5.45
N ASP A 144 -3.56 -6.95 6.12
CA ASP A 144 -2.11 -7.00 6.32
C ASP A 144 -1.35 -7.18 5.00
N LYS A 145 -1.90 -7.96 4.06
CA LYS A 145 -1.34 -8.09 2.70
C LYS A 145 -1.34 -6.75 1.97
N ALA A 146 -2.44 -5.99 2.06
CA ALA A 146 -2.53 -4.66 1.45
C ALA A 146 -1.55 -3.67 2.09
N ASP A 147 -1.43 -3.66 3.42
CA ASP A 147 -0.47 -2.81 4.13
C ASP A 147 0.98 -3.16 3.75
N ARG A 148 1.32 -4.46 3.72
CA ARG A 148 2.63 -4.94 3.28
C ARG A 148 2.95 -4.47 1.86
N MET A 149 2.00 -4.56 0.93
CA MET A 149 2.19 -4.09 -0.45
C MET A 149 2.41 -2.58 -0.54
N ALA A 150 1.65 -1.80 0.23
CA ALA A 150 1.79 -0.35 0.28
C ALA A 150 3.15 0.07 0.86
N ASN A 151 3.61 -0.62 1.92
CA ASN A 151 4.84 -0.30 2.63
C ASN A 151 6.11 -0.84 1.96
N SER A 152 6.01 -1.85 1.09
CA SER A 152 7.16 -2.44 0.37
C SER A 152 7.97 -1.43 -0.45
N TYR A 153 7.31 -0.41 -1.02
CA TYR A 153 8.00 0.72 -1.66
C TYR A 153 7.42 2.04 -1.16
N SER A 154 7.47 2.24 0.16
CA SER A 154 6.91 3.44 0.78
C SER A 154 7.59 4.71 0.27
N ILE A 155 6.80 5.64 -0.24
CA ILE A 155 7.24 7.01 -0.61
C ILE A 155 7.31 7.96 0.58
N SER A 156 7.03 7.47 1.79
CA SER A 156 6.92 8.31 2.99
C SER A 156 8.25 8.99 3.30
N ARG A 157 8.20 10.29 3.57
CA ARG A 157 9.36 11.09 3.98
C ARG A 157 9.21 11.51 5.43
N ARG A 158 10.34 11.69 6.14
CA ARG A 158 10.35 12.30 7.47
C ARG A 158 9.74 13.69 7.38
N THR A 159 8.70 13.95 8.17
CA THR A 159 7.97 15.22 8.16
C THR A 159 7.38 15.49 9.55
N TRP A 160 7.34 16.75 9.93
CA TRP A 160 6.76 17.21 11.20
C TRP A 160 5.24 17.38 11.14
N LYS A 161 4.66 17.55 9.93
CA LYS A 161 3.22 17.71 9.74
C LYS A 161 2.57 16.34 9.49
N TRP A 162 1.67 15.90 10.37
CA TRP A 162 1.03 14.58 10.26
C TRP A 162 0.16 14.43 9.00
N THR A 163 -0.42 15.53 8.51
CA THR A 163 -1.23 15.55 7.27
C THR A 163 -0.42 15.11 6.05
N ASN A 164 0.88 15.42 6.00
CA ASN A 164 1.75 14.93 4.93
C ASN A 164 1.93 13.41 4.99
N LYS A 165 1.97 12.81 6.19
CA LYS A 165 2.01 11.34 6.33
C LYS A 165 0.74 10.71 5.76
N LEU A 166 -0.42 11.32 6.04
CA LEU A 166 -1.69 10.87 5.47
C LEU A 166 -1.70 10.97 3.94
N PHE A 167 -1.21 12.08 3.38
CA PHE A 167 -1.07 12.25 1.94
C PHE A 167 -0.21 11.15 1.30
N PHE A 168 0.99 10.89 1.85
CA PHE A 168 1.87 9.83 1.31
C PHE A 168 1.26 8.44 1.42
N HIS A 169 0.54 8.16 2.51
CA HIS A 169 -0.17 6.90 2.67
C HIS A 169 -1.28 6.73 1.62
N LEU A 170 -2.13 7.76 1.43
CA LEU A 170 -3.18 7.74 0.41
C LEU A 170 -2.60 7.58 -0.99
N LEU A 171 -1.49 8.26 -1.31
CA LEU A 171 -0.83 8.13 -2.59
C LEU A 171 -0.24 6.71 -2.80
N ASN A 172 0.35 6.10 -1.77
CA ASN A 172 0.79 4.70 -1.85
C ASN A 172 -0.39 3.75 -2.10
N LEU A 173 -1.51 3.94 -1.39
CA LEU A 173 -2.73 3.14 -1.61
C LEU A 173 -3.27 3.30 -3.02
N THR A 174 -3.31 4.53 -3.56
CA THR A 174 -3.73 4.77 -4.94
C THR A 174 -2.84 4.02 -5.93
N ILE A 175 -1.52 4.06 -5.77
CA ILE A 175 -0.58 3.33 -6.64
C ILE A 175 -0.85 1.81 -6.58
N VAL A 176 -1.05 1.28 -5.38
CA VAL A 176 -1.37 -0.15 -5.18
C VAL A 176 -2.70 -0.51 -5.83
N ASN A 177 -3.75 0.30 -5.65
CA ASN A 177 -5.06 0.06 -6.25
C ASN A 177 -4.99 0.10 -7.78
N SER A 178 -4.27 1.07 -8.36
CA SER A 178 -4.05 1.13 -9.80
C SER A 178 -3.29 -0.10 -10.33
N PHE A 179 -2.30 -0.58 -9.58
CA PHE A 179 -1.58 -1.82 -9.91
C PHE A 179 -2.51 -3.04 -9.89
N ILE A 180 -3.36 -3.17 -8.87
CA ILE A 180 -4.33 -4.27 -8.76
C ILE A 180 -5.31 -4.21 -9.93
N LEU A 181 -5.86 -3.04 -10.25
CA LEU A 181 -6.78 -2.88 -11.39
C LEU A 181 -6.14 -3.28 -12.71
N LEU A 182 -4.90 -2.85 -12.97
CA LEU A 182 -4.17 -3.25 -14.17
C LEU A 182 -3.93 -4.76 -14.23
N SER A 183 -3.58 -5.36 -13.10
CA SER A 183 -3.38 -6.81 -12.99
C SER A 183 -4.67 -7.59 -13.25
N SER A 184 -5.81 -7.06 -12.81
CA SER A 184 -7.14 -7.64 -13.07
C SER A 184 -7.53 -7.60 -14.55
N CYS A 185 -6.94 -6.71 -15.36
CA CYS A 185 -7.10 -6.70 -16.82
C CYS A 185 -6.26 -7.77 -17.55
N GLY A 186 -5.55 -8.65 -16.82
CA GLY A 186 -4.74 -9.73 -17.39
C GLY A 186 -3.28 -9.36 -17.68
N VAL A 187 -2.85 -8.14 -17.33
CA VAL A 187 -1.46 -7.70 -17.51
C VAL A 187 -0.58 -8.28 -16.41
N LYS A 188 0.41 -9.10 -16.80
CA LYS A 188 1.39 -9.67 -15.88
C LYS A 188 2.61 -8.74 -15.76
N LEU A 189 2.55 -7.80 -14.82
CA LEU A 189 3.68 -6.94 -14.44
C LEU A 189 4.01 -7.15 -12.97
N SER A 190 5.30 -7.11 -12.62
CA SER A 190 5.67 -7.00 -11.21
C SER A 190 5.32 -5.60 -10.69
N HIS A 191 5.07 -5.49 -9.39
CA HIS A 191 4.77 -4.20 -8.75
C HIS A 191 5.91 -3.18 -8.93
N ARG A 192 7.17 -3.65 -8.98
CA ARG A 192 8.34 -2.81 -9.26
C ARG A 192 8.31 -2.25 -10.68
N GLU A 193 8.08 -3.08 -11.68
CA GLU A 193 8.01 -2.66 -13.09
C GLU A 193 6.88 -1.67 -13.31
N PHE A 194 5.70 -1.94 -12.72
CA PHE A 194 4.57 -1.02 -12.75
C PHE A 194 4.95 0.37 -12.20
N ARG A 195 5.62 0.42 -11.03
CA ARG A 195 6.05 1.68 -10.42
C ARG A 195 7.09 2.41 -11.28
N LEU A 196 8.04 1.69 -11.90
CA LEU A 196 9.02 2.30 -12.80
C LEU A 196 8.36 2.89 -14.04
N ALA A 197 7.41 2.17 -14.65
CA ALA A 197 6.62 2.68 -15.78
C ALA A 197 5.81 3.91 -15.38
N LEU A 198 5.15 3.89 -14.22
CA LEU A 198 4.41 5.03 -13.68
C LEU A 198 5.31 6.26 -13.52
N VAL A 199 6.50 6.11 -12.94
CA VAL A 199 7.44 7.22 -12.78
C VAL A 199 7.87 7.81 -14.13
N ARG A 200 8.20 6.97 -15.11
CA ARG A 200 8.57 7.41 -16.46
C ARG A 200 7.43 8.22 -17.11
N ASN A 201 6.21 7.70 -17.08
CA ASN A 201 5.03 8.37 -17.64
C ASN A 201 4.75 9.72 -16.98
N ILE A 202 4.90 9.83 -15.66
CA ILE A 202 4.73 11.09 -14.93
C ILE A 202 5.79 12.11 -15.36
N LEU A 203 7.05 11.69 -15.48
CA LEU A 203 8.15 12.56 -15.89
C LEU A 203 7.99 13.06 -17.33
N GLU A 204 7.62 12.16 -18.25
CA GLU A 204 7.35 12.52 -19.65
C GLU A 204 6.19 13.52 -19.75
N HIS A 205 5.11 13.31 -19.01
CA HIS A 205 3.98 14.23 -19.00
C HIS A 205 4.35 15.60 -18.42
N ALA A 206 5.14 15.62 -17.33
CA ALA A 206 5.64 16.86 -16.73
C ALA A 206 6.60 17.63 -17.68
N GLY A 207 7.36 16.92 -18.51
CA GLY A 207 8.27 17.49 -19.50
C GLY A 207 7.57 18.13 -20.72
N ARG A 208 6.29 17.82 -20.96
CA ARG A 208 5.48 18.41 -22.04
C ARG A 208 4.85 19.76 -21.68
N GLY A 209 4.95 20.21 -20.43
CA GLY A 209 4.45 21.52 -20.01
C GLY A 209 5.33 22.68 -20.50
N PRO A 210 4.81 23.92 -20.57
CA PRO A 210 5.62 25.08 -20.94
C PRO A 210 6.79 25.22 -19.96
N PRO A 211 7.99 25.55 -20.45
CA PRO A 211 9.18 25.65 -19.60
C PRO A 211 8.92 26.68 -18.51
N ARG A 212 8.91 26.24 -17.25
CA ARG A 212 8.93 27.17 -16.11
C ARG A 212 10.23 27.97 -16.20
N PRO A 213 10.19 29.31 -15.99
CA PRO A 213 11.41 30.11 -15.96
C PRO A 213 12.33 29.58 -14.87
N GLN A 214 13.35 28.83 -15.27
CA GLN A 214 14.39 28.37 -14.39
C GLN A 214 15.20 29.59 -13.97
N ARG A 215 15.13 29.97 -12.69
CA ARG A 215 16.20 30.75 -12.08
C ARG A 215 17.44 29.86 -12.17
N PHE A 216 18.36 30.20 -13.06
CA PHE A 216 19.67 29.58 -13.18
C PHE A 216 20.38 29.69 -11.83
N MET A 217 20.24 28.65 -10.99
CA MET A 217 21.24 28.33 -10.00
C MET A 217 22.34 27.58 -10.76
N ASP A 218 23.57 28.07 -10.67
CA ASP A 218 24.78 27.63 -11.40
C ASP A 218 25.24 26.19 -11.06
N ARG A 219 24.32 25.22 -11.07
CA ARG A 219 24.63 23.81 -11.16
C ARG A 219 23.99 23.29 -12.43
N PRO A 220 24.77 22.91 -13.45
CA PRO A 220 24.19 22.17 -14.57
C PRO A 220 23.65 20.86 -13.99
N ALA A 221 22.34 20.76 -13.89
CA ALA A 221 21.67 19.48 -13.85
C ALA A 221 22.25 18.68 -15.02
N VAL A 222 22.66 17.44 -14.76
CA VAL A 222 23.12 16.52 -15.79
C VAL A 222 21.96 16.37 -16.77
N SER A 223 21.93 17.23 -17.79
CA SER A 223 21.13 17.08 -18.99
C SER A 223 21.39 15.65 -19.45
N SER A 224 20.31 14.88 -19.60
CA SER A 224 20.32 13.45 -19.88
C SER A 224 21.50 13.12 -20.81
N ALA A 225 22.44 12.29 -20.34
CA ALA A 225 23.61 11.88 -21.14
C ALA A 225 23.20 11.30 -22.51
N ILE A 226 21.96 10.84 -22.62
CA ILE A 226 21.29 10.38 -23.84
C ILE A 226 21.22 11.51 -24.89
N SER A 227 20.72 12.70 -24.54
CA SER A 227 20.51 13.80 -25.51
C SER A 227 21.80 14.42 -26.06
N ARG A 228 22.96 14.21 -25.40
CA ARG A 228 24.24 14.78 -25.87
C ARG A 228 25.06 13.81 -26.73
N LEU A 229 24.85 12.49 -26.61
CA LEU A 229 25.65 11.45 -27.25
C LEU A 229 25.06 10.98 -28.60
N GLU A 230 23.93 11.57 -29.02
CA GLU A 230 23.19 11.26 -30.25
C GLU A 230 23.70 12.08 -31.46
N GLU A 231 25.03 12.09 -31.71
CA GLU A 231 25.63 12.85 -32.82
C GLU A 231 25.09 12.45 -34.21
N ALA A 232 24.58 11.21 -34.34
CA ALA A 232 24.04 10.68 -35.59
C ALA A 232 22.60 11.11 -35.92
N THR A 233 21.82 11.61 -34.94
CA THR A 233 20.39 11.89 -35.13
C THR A 233 19.97 13.33 -34.83
N ARG A 234 20.88 14.16 -34.28
CA ARG A 234 20.60 15.59 -34.01
C ARG A 234 21.64 16.52 -34.64
N HIS A 235 21.13 17.60 -35.24
CA HIS A 235 21.89 18.66 -35.91
C HIS A 235 22.64 19.56 -34.89
N HIS A 236 23.66 19.02 -34.22
CA HIS A 236 24.53 19.80 -33.34
C HIS A 236 25.46 20.71 -34.16
N TRP A 237 25.14 22.00 -34.24
CA TRP A 237 25.94 22.98 -34.97
C TRP A 237 26.53 24.06 -34.07
N PRO A 238 27.80 24.48 -34.30
CA PRO A 238 28.37 25.62 -33.61
C PRO A 238 27.71 26.93 -34.10
N THR A 239 27.25 27.75 -33.16
CA THR A 239 26.73 29.10 -33.39
C THR A 239 27.46 30.13 -32.54
N SER A 240 27.39 31.40 -32.94
CA SER A 240 27.89 32.50 -32.14
C SER A 240 26.99 32.80 -30.94
N SER A 241 27.61 33.26 -29.85
CA SER A 241 26.98 33.70 -28.61
C SER A 241 27.42 35.12 -28.32
N ASN A 242 26.46 35.98 -28.01
CA ASN A 242 26.72 37.36 -27.58
C ASN A 242 27.45 37.43 -26.22
N LYS A 243 27.39 36.34 -25.44
CA LYS A 243 28.08 36.23 -24.14
C LYS A 243 29.34 35.37 -24.26
N ARG A 244 30.39 35.72 -23.52
CA ARG A 244 31.57 34.85 -23.32
C ARG A 244 31.18 33.69 -22.41
N LEU A 245 31.29 32.48 -22.94
CA LEU A 245 30.95 31.23 -22.25
C LEU A 245 32.25 30.51 -21.86
N ARG A 246 32.21 29.72 -20.79
CA ARG A 246 33.33 28.87 -20.38
C ARG A 246 33.15 27.49 -21.01
N CYS A 247 34.22 26.96 -21.60
CA CYS A 247 34.22 25.59 -22.13
C CYS A 247 34.29 24.57 -20.97
N PRO A 248 33.28 23.70 -20.76
CA PRO A 248 33.29 22.71 -19.69
C PRO A 248 34.35 21.63 -19.90
N VAL A 249 34.62 21.25 -21.17
CA VAL A 249 35.68 20.29 -21.53
C VAL A 249 37.06 20.85 -21.19
N CYS A 250 37.35 22.11 -21.52
CA CYS A 250 38.62 22.70 -21.08
C CYS A 250 38.70 22.81 -19.56
N SER A 251 37.57 23.12 -18.91
CA SER A 251 37.51 23.24 -17.45
C SER A 251 37.75 21.91 -16.73
N SER A 252 37.36 20.77 -17.32
CA SER A 252 37.69 19.44 -16.78
C SER A 252 39.19 19.16 -16.88
N CYS A 253 39.85 19.61 -17.96
CA CYS A 253 41.30 19.51 -18.11
C CYS A 253 42.10 20.54 -17.26
N GLY A 254 41.45 21.27 -16.34
CA GLY A 254 42.08 22.34 -15.55
C GLY A 254 42.40 23.62 -16.33
N LYS A 255 41.94 23.76 -17.58
CA LYS A 255 42.21 24.94 -18.45
C LYS A 255 41.01 25.90 -18.45
N ARG A 256 41.24 27.16 -18.10
CA ARG A 256 40.22 28.22 -18.20
C ARG A 256 40.22 28.83 -19.59
N ARG A 257 39.25 28.45 -20.44
CA ARG A 257 39.04 29.06 -21.75
C ARG A 257 37.66 29.70 -21.86
N TYR A 258 37.66 30.94 -22.34
CA TYR A 258 36.46 31.70 -22.68
C TYR A 258 36.30 31.76 -24.19
N ILE A 259 35.08 31.53 -24.65
CA ILE A 259 34.73 31.41 -26.06
C ILE A 259 33.41 32.13 -26.34
N ARG A 260 33.16 32.42 -27.61
CA ARG A 260 31.89 32.96 -28.09
C ARG A 260 31.11 31.96 -28.96
N THR A 261 31.55 30.71 -29.00
CA THR A 261 30.90 29.64 -29.75
C THR A 261 30.11 28.74 -28.80
N LYS A 262 28.89 28.37 -29.19
CA LYS A 262 28.03 27.44 -28.43
C LYS A 262 27.36 26.45 -29.36
N CYS A 263 26.91 25.32 -28.83
CA CYS A 263 26.05 24.38 -29.56
C CYS A 263 24.61 24.93 -29.62
N THR A 264 23.98 24.89 -30.80
CA THR A 264 22.57 25.29 -31.00
C THR A 264 21.62 24.53 -30.06
N GLU A 265 21.78 23.21 -30.00
CA GLU A 265 20.90 22.29 -29.27
C GLU A 265 21.18 22.26 -27.77
N CYS A 266 22.46 22.13 -27.39
CA CYS A 266 22.84 22.01 -25.97
C CYS A 266 22.93 23.36 -25.26
N ASN A 267 23.03 24.46 -26.00
CA ASN A 267 23.26 25.82 -25.48
C ASN A 267 24.51 25.92 -24.55
N VAL A 268 25.47 25.02 -24.73
CA VAL A 268 26.74 24.97 -23.98
C VAL A 268 27.85 25.59 -24.82
N GLY A 269 28.72 26.38 -24.19
CA GLY A 269 29.90 26.91 -24.84
C GLY A 269 30.94 25.80 -25.06
N LEU A 270 31.34 25.55 -26.32
CA LEU A 270 32.38 24.58 -26.66
C LEU A 270 33.41 25.17 -27.62
N CYS A 271 34.70 24.86 -27.40
CA CYS A 271 35.74 25.20 -28.36
C CYS A 271 35.48 24.43 -29.66
N VAL A 272 35.55 25.13 -30.80
CA VAL A 272 35.31 24.54 -32.13
C VAL A 272 36.27 23.39 -32.41
N SER A 273 37.54 23.57 -32.06
CA SER A 273 38.56 22.52 -32.21
C SER A 273 38.51 21.54 -31.03
N GLY A 274 38.20 20.28 -31.31
CA GLY A 274 38.32 19.13 -30.40
C GLY A 274 37.26 19.03 -29.29
N CYS A 275 36.99 20.10 -28.54
CA CYS A 275 36.04 20.05 -27.42
C CYS A 275 34.59 19.85 -27.88
N PHE A 276 34.22 20.36 -29.06
CA PHE A 276 32.88 20.19 -29.62
C PHE A 276 32.57 18.71 -29.86
N GLN A 277 33.46 18.01 -30.56
CA GLN A 277 33.32 16.58 -30.82
C GLN A 277 33.37 15.77 -29.52
N GLN A 278 34.34 16.03 -28.62
CA GLN A 278 34.46 15.30 -27.35
C GLN A 278 33.20 15.39 -26.47
N TYR A 279 32.56 16.55 -26.44
CA TYR A 279 31.34 16.76 -25.65
C TYR A 279 30.14 15.99 -26.22
N HIS A 280 30.06 15.79 -27.54
CA HIS A 280 28.97 15.07 -28.19
C HIS A 280 29.25 13.58 -28.45
N THR A 281 30.50 13.12 -28.31
CA THR A 281 30.87 11.72 -28.59
C THR A 281 31.20 10.88 -27.35
N LYS A 282 31.70 11.49 -26.26
CA LYS A 282 32.26 10.72 -25.13
C LYS A 282 31.43 10.83 -23.86
N ALA A 283 31.08 9.70 -23.25
CA ALA A 283 30.33 9.61 -21.98
C ALA A 283 31.02 10.33 -20.80
N THR A 284 32.33 10.47 -20.87
CA THR A 284 33.17 11.25 -19.96
C THR A 284 34.25 11.96 -20.77
N PHE A 285 34.57 13.20 -20.40
CA PHE A 285 35.65 13.98 -21.01
C PHE A 285 36.61 14.42 -19.90
N SER A 286 37.90 14.20 -20.14
CA SER A 286 39.03 14.49 -19.24
C SER A 286 39.69 15.77 -19.70
#